data_AF-A0A1M4TK46-F1
#
_entry.id   AF-A0A1M4TK46-F1
#
_cell.length_a   1.000
_cell.length_b   1.000
_cell.length_c   1.000
_cell.angle_alpha   90.00
_cell.angle_beta   90.00
_cell.angle_gamma   90.00
#
_symmetry.space_group_name_H-M   'P 1'
#
loop_
_entity.id
_entity.type
_entity.pdbx_description
1 polymer ?
#
loop_
_entity_poly.entity_id
_entity_poly.type
_entity_poly.pdbx_seq_one_letter_code
_entity_poly.pdbx_strand_id
1 'polypeptide(L)'
;MAKKRSRRSLWLFLGGFLLVVGGYWYLSDDSDPGTGQGGPTYSPVYWSNPKDAVLAVYQFTAHGDAGKACALFSPEGRTAFARNSGGGDCQQAVQRLHGQVTNRTSYASPGFPEGAVTIQGDRADVRSCQMRVEGGQRLGAFVLSRLPNGTWAISGHEAEPADCRTG
;
A
#
# COMPACT_ATOMS: atom_id res chain seq x y z
N MET A 1 -65.87 13.03 34.30
CA MET A 1 -64.94 11.88 34.46
C MET A 1 -63.86 11.96 33.40
N ALA A 2 -62.60 12.02 33.82
CA ALA A 2 -61.44 12.31 32.97
C ALA A 2 -60.92 11.07 32.24
N LYS A 3 -60.46 11.22 30.98
CA LYS A 3 -59.48 10.30 30.40
C LYS A 3 -58.50 11.03 29.49
N LYS A 4 -57.41 11.48 30.12
CA LYS A 4 -56.25 12.13 29.52
C LYS A 4 -55.40 11.06 28.80
N ARG A 5 -55.51 10.97 27.47
CA ARG A 5 -54.59 10.23 26.58
C ARG A 5 -54.06 11.25 25.56
N SER A 6 -52.82 11.26 25.09
CA SER A 6 -51.58 10.58 25.42
C SER A 6 -50.53 11.40 24.66
N ARG A 7 -49.87 12.36 25.31
CA ARG A 7 -48.84 13.23 24.69
C ARG A 7 -47.46 12.55 24.58
N ARG A 8 -47.41 11.21 24.68
CA ARG A 8 -46.17 10.42 24.73
C ARG A 8 -45.76 9.81 23.39
N SER A 9 -46.60 9.92 22.35
CA SER A 9 -46.36 9.26 21.06
C SER A 9 -45.49 10.05 20.07
N LEU A 10 -45.20 11.34 20.30
CA LEU A 10 -44.43 12.13 19.34
C LEU A 10 -42.91 12.10 19.58
N TRP A 11 -42.46 11.73 20.79
CA TRP A 11 -41.02 11.64 21.12
C TRP A 11 -40.38 10.30 20.74
N LEU A 12 -41.18 9.26 20.50
CA LEU A 12 -40.69 7.92 20.17
C LEU A 12 -40.25 7.79 18.70
N PHE A 13 -40.79 8.63 17.80
CA PHE A 13 -40.39 8.59 16.39
C PHE A 13 -39.09 9.36 16.09
N LEU A 14 -38.82 10.47 16.82
CA LEU A 14 -37.59 11.24 16.62
C LEU A 14 -36.35 10.55 17.23
N GLY A 15 -36.52 9.85 18.36
CA GLY A 15 -35.42 9.09 18.99
C GLY A 15 -35.05 7.82 18.23
N GLY A 16 -36.03 7.18 17.57
CA GLY A 16 -35.79 5.96 16.78
C GLY A 16 -35.00 6.22 15.50
N PHE A 17 -35.28 7.32 14.79
CA PHE A 17 -34.61 7.60 13.50
C PHE A 17 -33.14 8.00 13.66
N LEU A 18 -32.78 8.70 14.75
CA LEU A 18 -31.39 9.05 15.06
C LEU A 18 -30.56 7.85 15.55
N LEU A 19 -31.17 6.86 16.20
CA LEU A 19 -30.48 5.63 16.60
C LEU A 19 -30.25 4.67 15.42
N VAL A 20 -31.13 4.66 14.42
CA VAL A 20 -30.95 3.80 13.22
C VAL A 20 -29.81 4.30 12.33
N VAL A 21 -29.64 5.61 12.15
CA VAL A 21 -28.54 6.16 11.33
C VAL A 21 -27.19 6.07 12.06
N GLY A 22 -27.16 6.28 13.38
CA GLY A 22 -25.93 6.10 14.17
C GLY A 22 -25.49 4.63 14.30
N GLY A 23 -26.46 3.71 14.41
CA GLY A 23 -26.19 2.27 14.43
C GLY A 23 -25.69 1.75 13.08
N TYR A 24 -26.19 2.26 11.95
CA TYR A 24 -25.70 1.84 10.63
C TYR A 24 -24.23 2.19 10.36
N TRP A 25 -23.64 3.14 11.09
CA TRP A 25 -22.20 3.44 11.02
C TRP A 25 -21.37 2.72 12.10
N TYR A 26 -22.00 2.01 13.05
CA TYR A 26 -21.32 1.39 14.20
C TYR A 26 -21.62 -0.12 14.40
N LEU A 27 -22.59 -0.70 13.68
CA LEU A 27 -23.01 -2.10 13.75
C LEU A 27 -22.78 -2.85 12.42
N SER A 28 -21.60 -2.68 11.84
CA SER A 28 -21.01 -3.68 10.94
C SER A 28 -19.92 -4.42 11.70
N ASP A 29 -20.32 -5.17 12.71
CA ASP A 29 -19.51 -6.18 13.39
C ASP A 29 -20.34 -7.47 13.39
N ASP A 30 -20.35 -8.15 12.24
CA ASP A 30 -20.68 -9.56 12.16
C ASP A 30 -19.36 -10.32 12.20
N SER A 31 -19.15 -10.95 13.35
CA SER A 31 -18.01 -11.81 13.64
C SER A 31 -18.13 -13.12 12.86
N ASP A 32 -17.24 -13.33 11.89
CA ASP A 32 -16.86 -14.67 11.45
C ASP A 32 -15.50 -14.99 12.06
N PRO A 33 -15.36 -16.00 12.94
CA PRO A 33 -14.06 -16.44 13.42
C PRO A 33 -13.43 -17.36 12.36
N GLY A 34 -13.02 -16.74 11.26
CA GLY A 34 -12.36 -17.37 10.12
C GLY A 34 -11.16 -16.53 9.69
N THR A 35 -9.98 -16.92 10.16
CA THR A 35 -8.64 -16.57 9.66
C THR A 35 -8.59 -16.02 8.22
N GLY A 36 -8.12 -14.77 8.06
CA GLY A 36 -7.53 -14.31 6.79
C GLY A 36 -8.12 -13.02 6.20
N GLN A 37 -7.37 -11.94 6.38
CA GLN A 37 -7.48 -10.64 5.73
C GLN A 37 -7.64 -10.77 4.18
N GLY A 38 -8.89 -10.76 3.70
CA GLY A 38 -9.25 -10.83 2.28
C GLY A 38 -9.10 -9.50 1.55
N GLY A 39 -7.90 -8.92 1.57
CA GLY A 39 -7.53 -7.95 0.53
C GLY A 39 -7.46 -8.66 -0.83
N PRO A 40 -7.57 -7.94 -1.97
CA PRO A 40 -7.40 -8.54 -3.28
C PRO A 40 -6.15 -9.44 -3.31
N THR A 41 -6.34 -10.71 -3.68
CA THR A 41 -5.27 -11.70 -3.72
C THR A 41 -4.37 -11.41 -4.90
N TYR A 42 -3.34 -10.60 -4.67
CA TYR A 42 -2.30 -10.39 -5.66
C TYR A 42 -1.26 -11.52 -5.58
N SER A 43 -1.15 -12.30 -6.66
CA SER A 43 -0.03 -13.23 -6.84
C SER A 43 1.26 -12.45 -7.03
N PRO A 44 2.31 -12.72 -6.24
CA PRO A 44 3.61 -12.07 -6.42
C PRO A 44 4.12 -12.27 -7.86
N VAL A 45 4.41 -11.18 -8.58
CA VAL A 45 5.10 -11.26 -9.88
C VAL A 45 6.58 -11.42 -9.62
N TYR A 46 7.17 -12.47 -10.18
CA TYR A 46 8.55 -12.83 -9.95
C TYR A 46 9.47 -12.38 -11.08
N TRP A 47 10.66 -11.89 -10.73
CA TRP A 47 11.59 -11.29 -11.69
C TRP A 47 12.91 -12.08 -11.76
N SER A 48 13.54 -12.07 -12.92
CA SER A 48 14.87 -12.66 -13.12
C SER A 48 15.98 -11.84 -12.43
N ASN A 49 15.75 -10.55 -12.21
CA ASN A 49 16.71 -9.60 -11.65
C ASN A 49 16.03 -8.69 -10.60
N PRO A 50 16.65 -8.45 -9.42
CA PRO A 50 16.13 -7.52 -8.41
C PRO A 50 15.85 -6.11 -8.93
N LYS A 51 16.69 -5.63 -9.85
CA LYS A 51 16.52 -4.31 -10.47
C LYS A 51 15.18 -4.20 -11.19
N ASP A 52 14.80 -5.22 -11.96
CA ASP A 52 13.59 -5.18 -12.79
C ASP A 52 12.32 -5.21 -11.93
N ALA A 53 12.37 -5.91 -10.79
CA ALA A 53 11.28 -5.88 -9.81
C ALA A 53 11.02 -4.47 -9.28
N VAL A 54 12.08 -3.75 -8.89
CA VAL A 54 11.94 -2.38 -8.37
C VAL A 54 11.57 -1.39 -9.48
N LEU A 55 12.14 -1.55 -10.68
CA LEU A 55 11.74 -0.77 -11.85
C LEU A 55 10.23 -0.88 -12.10
N ALA A 56 9.67 -2.08 -12.01
CA ALA A 56 8.23 -2.30 -12.17
C ALA A 56 7.39 -1.59 -11.08
N VAL A 57 7.88 -1.51 -9.83
CA VAL A 57 7.20 -0.72 -8.77
C VAL A 57 7.12 0.75 -9.18
N TYR A 58 8.22 1.32 -9.67
CA TYR A 58 8.25 2.71 -10.16
C TYR A 58 7.30 2.91 -11.34
N GLN A 59 7.30 2.00 -12.32
CA GLN A 59 6.41 2.05 -13.48
C GLN A 59 4.93 2.03 -13.06
N PHE A 60 4.52 1.07 -12.25
CA PHE A 60 3.12 0.98 -11.83
C PHE A 60 2.71 2.14 -10.93
N THR A 61 3.61 2.66 -10.09
CA THR A 61 3.35 3.88 -9.31
C THR A 61 3.21 5.10 -10.21
N ALA A 62 4.06 5.26 -11.24
CA ALA A 62 3.97 6.34 -12.21
C ALA A 62 2.62 6.35 -12.94
N HIS A 63 2.06 5.16 -13.21
CA HIS A 63 0.79 4.98 -13.89
C HIS A 63 -0.44 4.91 -12.96
N GLY A 64 -0.24 4.95 -11.64
CA GLY A 64 -1.33 4.84 -10.66
C GLY A 64 -1.97 3.44 -10.60
N ASP A 65 -1.28 2.41 -11.12
CA ASP A 65 -1.76 1.03 -11.16
C ASP A 65 -1.42 0.32 -9.84
N ALA A 66 -2.12 0.75 -8.78
CA ALA A 66 -1.89 0.31 -7.41
C ALA A 66 -2.01 -1.22 -7.24
N GLY A 67 -2.92 -1.86 -7.96
CA GLY A 67 -3.08 -3.31 -7.90
C GLY A 67 -1.84 -4.03 -8.42
N LYS A 68 -1.34 -3.65 -9.60
CA LYS A 68 -0.12 -4.25 -10.16
C LYS A 68 1.12 -3.94 -9.34
N ALA A 69 1.26 -2.71 -8.83
CA ALA A 69 2.37 -2.36 -7.94
C ALA A 69 2.38 -3.25 -6.69
N CYS A 70 1.24 -3.41 -6.01
CA CYS A 70 1.12 -4.22 -4.80
C CYS A 70 1.29 -5.72 -5.07
N ALA A 71 1.02 -6.16 -6.30
CA ALA A 71 1.29 -7.53 -6.75
C ALA A 71 2.77 -7.86 -6.90
N LEU A 72 3.68 -6.89 -6.82
CA LEU A 72 5.12 -7.16 -6.88
C LEU A 72 5.72 -7.61 -5.54
N PHE A 73 4.96 -7.44 -4.46
CA PHE A 73 5.43 -7.65 -3.10
C PHE A 73 4.85 -8.93 -2.50
N SER A 74 5.66 -9.59 -1.65
CA SER A 74 5.15 -10.56 -0.69
C SER A 74 4.17 -9.89 0.30
N PRO A 75 3.34 -10.65 1.03
CA PRO A 75 2.47 -10.08 2.07
C PRO A 75 3.23 -9.21 3.08
N GLU A 76 4.42 -9.63 3.50
CA GLU A 76 5.30 -8.92 4.43
C GLU A 76 5.83 -7.63 3.77
N GLY A 77 6.30 -7.74 2.51
CA GLY A 77 6.76 -6.61 1.73
C GLY A 77 5.69 -5.53 1.54
N ARG A 78 4.44 -5.92 1.24
CA ARG A 78 3.31 -4.99 1.11
C ARG A 78 3.04 -4.24 2.40
N THR A 79 3.04 -4.95 3.52
CA THR A 79 2.80 -4.38 4.84
C THR A 79 3.89 -3.38 5.21
N ALA A 80 5.15 -3.75 4.98
CA ALA A 80 6.29 -2.87 5.21
C ALA A 80 6.27 -1.64 4.29
N PHE A 81 5.92 -1.82 3.01
CA PHE A 81 5.79 -0.73 2.05
C PHE A 81 4.71 0.26 2.48
N ALA A 82 3.49 -0.22 2.74
CA ALA A 82 2.38 0.61 3.18
C ALA A 82 2.72 1.42 4.42
N ARG A 83 3.32 0.78 5.44
CA ARG A 83 3.74 1.43 6.68
C ARG A 83 4.73 2.57 6.42
N ASN A 84 5.76 2.33 5.61
CA ASN A 84 6.84 3.29 5.41
C ASN A 84 6.46 4.41 4.41
N SER A 85 5.46 4.20 3.56
CA SER A 85 5.02 5.15 2.52
C SER A 85 3.77 5.94 2.91
N GLY A 86 3.57 6.17 4.22
CA GLY A 86 2.51 7.03 4.76
C GLY A 86 1.30 6.30 5.33
N GLY A 87 1.41 5.01 5.64
CA GLY A 87 0.37 4.21 6.29
C GLY A 87 -0.81 3.85 5.39
N GLY A 88 -1.78 3.16 5.98
CA GLY A 88 -2.90 2.53 5.28
C GLY A 88 -2.54 1.16 4.72
N ASP A 89 -3.19 0.77 3.62
CA ASP A 89 -2.83 -0.41 2.84
C ASP A 89 -1.86 -0.06 1.69
N CYS A 90 -1.33 -1.07 1.03
CA CYS A 90 -0.39 -0.89 -0.07
C CYS A 90 -1.01 -0.07 -1.23
N GLN A 91 -2.29 -0.26 -1.55
CA GLN A 91 -2.90 0.44 -2.68
C GLN A 91 -3.04 1.93 -2.39
N GLN A 92 -3.47 2.28 -1.17
CA GLN A 92 -3.54 3.66 -0.70
C GLN A 92 -2.15 4.32 -0.71
N ALA A 93 -1.11 3.60 -0.30
CA ALA A 93 0.26 4.08 -0.39
C ALA A 93 0.65 4.38 -1.85
N VAL A 94 0.42 3.46 -2.79
CA VAL A 94 0.74 3.68 -4.21
C VAL A 94 -0.04 4.86 -4.78
N GLN A 95 -1.34 5.00 -4.48
CA GLN A 95 -2.13 6.13 -4.97
C GLN A 95 -1.65 7.47 -4.43
N ARG A 96 -1.25 7.51 -3.15
CA ARG A 96 -0.66 8.70 -2.54
C ARG A 96 0.66 9.08 -3.20
N LEU A 97 1.53 8.10 -3.45
CA LEU A 97 2.81 8.30 -4.13
C LEU A 97 2.58 8.79 -5.57
N HIS A 98 1.64 8.16 -6.28
CA HIS A 98 1.23 8.56 -7.64
C HIS A 98 0.77 10.02 -7.71
N GLY A 99 -0.02 10.46 -6.73
CA GLY A 99 -0.49 11.85 -6.65
C GLY A 99 0.64 12.90 -6.49
N GLN A 100 1.87 12.46 -6.18
CA GLN A 100 3.05 13.31 -6.05
C GLN A 100 3.98 13.22 -7.27
N VAL A 101 3.63 12.42 -8.28
CA VAL A 101 4.39 12.29 -9.52
C VAL A 101 4.09 13.48 -10.43
N THR A 102 5.13 14.27 -10.72
CA THR A 102 5.06 15.46 -11.59
C THR A 102 5.42 15.15 -13.03
N ASN A 103 6.24 14.13 -13.29
CA ASN A 103 6.57 13.66 -14.63
C ASN A 103 6.56 12.13 -14.68
N ARG A 104 5.49 11.57 -15.25
CA ARG A 104 5.28 10.12 -15.31
C ARG A 104 6.36 9.38 -16.10
N THR A 105 6.82 9.97 -17.22
CA THR A 105 7.80 9.33 -18.10
C THR A 105 9.15 9.20 -17.43
N SER A 106 9.64 10.28 -16.80
CA SER A 106 10.91 10.25 -16.06
C SER A 106 10.79 9.34 -14.82
N TYR A 107 9.66 9.41 -14.10
CA TYR A 107 9.47 8.64 -12.87
C TYR A 107 9.35 7.14 -13.10
N ALA A 108 8.78 6.73 -14.25
CA ALA A 108 8.67 5.32 -14.63
C ALA A 108 10.01 4.69 -15.07
N SER A 109 11.06 5.48 -15.25
CA SER A 109 12.35 5.02 -15.77
C SER A 109 13.54 5.54 -14.94
N PRO A 110 13.61 5.23 -13.63
CA PRO A 110 14.72 5.67 -12.81
C PRO A 110 16.06 5.03 -13.24
N GLY A 111 17.15 5.76 -13.02
CA GLY A 111 18.50 5.27 -13.24
C GLY A 111 19.01 4.44 -12.05
N PHE A 112 19.71 3.34 -12.34
CA PHE A 112 20.34 2.46 -11.35
C PHE A 112 21.86 2.51 -11.53
N PRO A 113 22.55 3.50 -10.96
CA PRO A 113 24.01 3.54 -10.98
C PRO A 113 24.60 2.44 -10.09
N GLU A 114 25.92 2.30 -10.13
CA GLU A 114 26.64 1.38 -9.25
C GLU A 114 26.33 1.67 -7.77
N GLY A 115 26.21 0.60 -6.97
CA GLY A 115 25.84 0.67 -5.56
C GLY A 115 24.34 0.63 -5.30
N ALA A 116 23.49 1.10 -6.22
CA ALA A 116 22.04 1.13 -6.02
C ALA A 116 21.40 -0.25 -5.83
N VAL A 117 22.06 -1.30 -6.30
CA VAL A 117 21.67 -2.69 -6.12
C VAL A 117 22.84 -3.45 -5.50
N THR A 118 22.59 -4.12 -4.37
CA THR A 118 23.55 -5.00 -3.71
C THR A 118 22.94 -6.40 -3.63
N ILE A 119 23.66 -7.42 -4.10
CA ILE A 119 23.21 -8.82 -4.06
C ILE A 119 24.16 -9.62 -3.17
N GLN A 120 23.62 -10.36 -2.21
CA GLN A 120 24.35 -11.21 -1.26
C GLN A 120 23.61 -12.54 -1.11
N GLY A 121 24.05 -13.55 -1.86
CA GLY A 121 23.42 -14.87 -1.89
C GLY A 121 21.96 -14.79 -2.35
N ASP A 122 21.04 -15.21 -1.49
CA ASP A 122 19.59 -15.23 -1.74
C ASP A 122 18.88 -13.94 -1.29
N ARG A 123 19.64 -12.89 -0.98
CA ARG A 123 19.13 -11.57 -0.63
C ARG A 123 19.65 -10.52 -1.60
N ALA A 124 18.79 -9.56 -1.94
CA ALA A 124 19.21 -8.33 -2.60
C ALA A 124 18.59 -7.11 -1.90
N ASP A 125 19.34 -6.02 -1.87
CA ASP A 125 18.91 -4.73 -1.36
C ASP A 125 19.00 -3.71 -2.51
N VAL A 126 17.91 -2.99 -2.76
CA VAL A 126 17.84 -1.93 -3.76
C VAL A 126 17.47 -0.61 -3.09
N ARG A 127 18.39 0.35 -3.09
CA ARG A 127 18.27 1.60 -2.34
C ARG A 127 17.86 2.73 -3.27
N SER A 128 16.65 3.28 -3.09
CA SER A 128 16.21 4.39 -3.93
C SER A 128 17.11 5.62 -3.76
N CYS A 129 17.69 5.87 -2.58
CA CYS A 129 18.65 6.97 -2.38
C CYS A 129 19.82 6.98 -3.35
N GLN A 130 20.24 5.80 -3.77
CA GLN A 130 21.35 5.63 -4.71
C GLN A 130 20.86 5.60 -6.16
N MET A 131 19.55 5.64 -6.39
CA MET A 131 18.94 5.71 -7.72
C MET A 131 18.78 7.17 -8.18
N ARG A 132 18.86 7.35 -9.50
CA ARG A 132 18.45 8.60 -10.16
C ARG A 132 16.95 8.54 -10.42
N VAL A 133 16.18 9.05 -9.48
CA VAL A 133 14.73 9.20 -9.57
C VAL A 133 14.43 10.63 -9.94
N GLU A 134 13.52 10.86 -10.88
CA GLU A 134 13.12 12.20 -11.32
C GLU A 134 11.59 12.24 -11.47
N GLY A 135 10.98 13.40 -11.21
CA GLY A 135 9.55 13.58 -11.42
C GLY A 135 8.67 13.01 -10.30
N GLY A 136 9.21 12.77 -9.11
CA GLY A 136 8.46 12.28 -7.95
C GLY A 136 9.38 11.88 -6.79
N GLN A 137 8.80 11.47 -5.66
CA GLN A 137 9.58 11.07 -4.49
C GLN A 137 10.27 9.72 -4.67
N ARG A 138 11.39 9.53 -4.00
CA ARG A 138 12.04 8.22 -3.90
C ARG A 138 11.19 7.27 -3.05
N LEU A 139 11.14 6.01 -3.45
CA LEU A 139 10.24 5.03 -2.83
C LEU A 139 10.79 4.37 -1.56
N GLY A 140 12.08 4.50 -1.27
CA GLY A 140 12.74 3.86 -0.13
C GLY A 140 13.63 2.68 -0.54
N ALA A 141 14.00 1.84 0.43
CA ALA A 141 14.85 0.69 0.19
C ALA A 141 14.01 -0.59 0.11
N PHE A 142 14.21 -1.35 -0.97
CA PHE A 142 13.55 -2.61 -1.22
C PHE A 142 14.45 -3.76 -0.83
N VAL A 143 13.87 -4.71 -0.10
CA VAL A 143 14.50 -5.98 0.24
C VAL A 143 13.88 -7.05 -0.64
N LEU A 144 14.72 -7.80 -1.33
CA LEU A 144 14.29 -8.90 -2.16
C LEU A 144 14.90 -10.21 -1.68
N SER A 145 14.10 -11.27 -1.79
CA SER A 145 14.51 -12.63 -1.50
C SER A 145 14.46 -13.46 -2.76
N ARG A 146 15.49 -14.28 -2.98
CA ARG A 146 15.51 -15.28 -4.04
C ARG A 146 14.65 -16.47 -3.61
N LEU A 147 13.81 -16.92 -4.53
CA LEU A 147 12.94 -18.07 -4.36
C LEU A 147 13.62 -19.35 -4.86
N PRO A 148 13.14 -20.55 -4.46
CA PRO A 148 13.75 -21.82 -4.88
C PRO A 148 13.82 -22.03 -6.40
N ASN A 149 12.94 -21.39 -7.16
CA ASN A 149 12.93 -21.40 -8.63
C ASN A 149 13.93 -20.39 -9.25
N GLY A 150 14.77 -19.73 -8.45
CA GLY A 150 15.79 -18.78 -8.88
C GLY A 150 15.30 -17.35 -9.12
N THR A 151 13.99 -17.10 -9.02
CA THR A 151 13.40 -15.77 -9.23
C THR A 151 13.40 -14.92 -7.96
N TRP A 152 13.16 -13.61 -8.09
CA TRP A 152 13.16 -12.65 -7.00
C TRP A 152 11.76 -12.13 -6.68
N ALA A 153 11.48 -11.98 -5.38
CA ALA A 153 10.28 -11.33 -4.86
C ALA A 153 10.66 -10.20 -3.91
N ILE A 154 9.91 -9.10 -3.91
CA ILE A 154 10.10 -8.02 -2.94
C ILE A 154 9.49 -8.45 -1.61
N SER A 155 10.37 -8.90 -0.69
CA SER A 155 10.00 -9.50 0.59
C SER A 155 9.98 -8.49 1.75
N GLY A 156 10.54 -7.30 1.56
CA GLY A 156 10.59 -6.28 2.58
C GLY A 156 10.77 -4.88 2.02
N HIS A 157 10.57 -3.91 2.90
CA HIS A 157 10.73 -2.50 2.58
C HIS A 157 11.18 -1.71 3.81
N GLU A 158 12.10 -0.78 3.61
CA GLU A 158 12.70 0.06 4.64
C GLU A 158 12.57 1.54 4.26
N ALA A 159 12.23 2.37 5.25
CA ALA A 159 12.22 3.81 5.06
C ALA A 159 13.67 4.29 4.95
N GLU A 160 13.95 5.11 3.94
CA GLU A 160 15.23 5.76 3.80
C GLU A 160 15.26 7.12 4.54
N PRO A 161 16.46 7.65 4.86
CA PRO A 161 16.65 8.95 5.49
C PRO A 161 15.84 10.08 4.84
N ALA A 162 15.39 11.05 5.64
CA ALA A 162 14.47 12.09 5.18
C ALA A 162 15.07 12.99 4.09
N ASP A 163 16.38 13.26 4.17
CA ASP A 163 17.17 14.00 3.19
C ASP A 163 17.27 13.32 1.82
N CYS A 164 16.92 12.02 1.74
CA CYS A 164 16.91 11.25 0.51
C CYS A 164 15.53 11.18 -0.17
N ARG A 165 14.45 11.61 0.49
CA ARG A 165 13.07 11.39 -0.04
C ARG A 165 12.75 12.18 -1.31
N THR A 166 13.49 13.24 -1.61
CA THR A 166 13.25 14.10 -2.79
C THR A 166 14.01 13.59 -4.02
N GLY A 167 13.29 13.01 -4.97
CA GLY A 167 13.80 12.61 -6.30
C GLY A 167 13.96 13.81 -7.21
#